data_AF-A0A914WFH0-F1
#
_entry.id   AF-A0A914WFH0-F1
#
_cell.length_a   1.000
_cell.length_b   1.000
_cell.length_c   1.000
_cell.angle_alpha   90.00
_cell.angle_beta   90.00
_cell.angle_gamma   90.00
#
_symmetry.space_group_name_H-M   'P 1'
#
loop_
_entity.id
_entity.type
_entity.pdbx_description
1 polymer ?
#
loop_
_entity_poly.entity_id
_entity_poly.type
_entity_poly.pdbx_seq_one_letter_code
_entity_poly.pdbx_strand_id
1 'polypeptide(L)'
;MCSDEETTSTQECNTEVCSMDCTYSDWSAYDTCSVTCGSGGTQTRTRTIESEPTGAGLACDESTLTESQPCSASVDCPVDCVYSEWSDFGDCSVSCGEGGEQSRTRTITTEAEGDGTPCDPSSLTETQECVMDGCPVDCIYGMWGDWGMCSVTCDSGDQERTREVASEGADGGEECNPTMLSETQSCDAGVPCETGDCVYGDWSDFGSCSSSCTGGEMTRYRDVITEGTFGIPCTEEDKMETMSCNDDVECSEACEIKNVDPQSKPTEACEIKNVDPQSKPSSKGYKAVGKADDCGAMCAAETSFICEAYLTKGPGDQCILYGKIDQHTTVLPLSVWTMYDLKCAVNKTANTSICMWKIVKTNIDPAATANGSGKGLFQAVDATHCQQLCQNNFPMNHCKAFAFSPNVPFYTTQSCYMYGEIDDVSSVPTNSSSTYDLYMLSC
;
A
#
# COMPACT_ATOMS: atom_id res chain seq x y z
N MET A 1 -7.45 -152.83 73.27
CA MET A 1 -8.42 -151.72 73.41
C MET A 1 -8.19 -150.82 72.21
N CYS A 2 -9.19 -150.68 71.34
CA CYS A 2 -9.13 -149.67 70.28
C CYS A 2 -9.31 -148.28 70.88
N SER A 3 -8.64 -147.29 70.31
CA SER A 3 -9.23 -145.96 70.12
C SER A 3 -8.63 -145.37 68.86
N ASP A 4 -9.48 -145.27 67.86
CA ASP A 4 -9.28 -144.60 66.58
C ASP A 4 -8.81 -143.16 66.78
N GLU A 5 -7.79 -142.74 66.03
CA GLU A 5 -7.67 -141.35 65.59
C GLU A 5 -7.23 -141.33 64.12
N GLU A 6 -7.98 -140.57 63.33
CA GLU A 6 -7.84 -140.40 61.90
C GLU A 6 -6.47 -139.80 61.53
N THR A 7 -5.81 -140.35 60.51
CA THR A 7 -4.61 -139.73 59.90
C THR A 7 -4.83 -139.49 58.41
N THR A 8 -5.85 -138.70 58.06
CA THR A 8 -6.01 -138.14 56.71
C THR A 8 -5.92 -136.63 56.78
N SER A 9 -4.80 -136.09 56.27
CA SER A 9 -4.58 -134.66 56.08
C SER A 9 -4.80 -134.33 54.62
N THR A 10 -5.82 -133.51 54.33
CA THR A 10 -6.05 -132.95 53.00
C THR A 10 -5.37 -131.59 52.95
N GLN A 11 -4.33 -131.46 52.14
CA GLN A 11 -3.68 -130.19 51.85
C GLN A 11 -4.07 -129.75 50.46
N GLU A 12 -4.50 -128.50 50.31
CA GLU A 12 -4.71 -127.91 48.99
C GLU A 12 -3.35 -127.76 48.30
N CYS A 13 -3.22 -128.35 47.11
CA CYS A 13 -2.05 -128.19 46.25
C CYS A 13 -2.38 -127.23 45.10
N ASN A 14 -1.37 -126.48 44.63
CA ASN A 14 -1.50 -125.38 43.67
C ASN A 14 -2.25 -124.15 44.21
N THR A 15 -2.07 -123.80 45.48
CA THR A 15 -2.60 -122.56 46.09
C THR A 15 -1.83 -121.30 45.72
N GLU A 16 -0.70 -121.44 45.02
CA GLU A 16 0.08 -120.32 44.48
C GLU A 16 -0.65 -119.69 43.30
N VAL A 17 -0.87 -118.37 43.35
CA VAL A 17 -1.50 -117.63 42.27
C VAL A 17 -0.61 -117.74 41.03
N CYS A 18 -1.17 -118.25 39.92
CA CYS A 18 -0.47 -118.34 38.64
C CYS A 18 0.12 -116.98 38.28
N SER A 19 1.42 -116.94 38.02
CA SER A 19 2.10 -115.70 37.63
C SER A 19 1.80 -115.42 36.15
N MET A 20 1.11 -114.31 35.89
CA MET A 20 0.85 -113.82 34.54
C MET A 20 1.28 -112.36 34.50
N ASP A 21 2.06 -112.02 33.49
CA ASP A 21 2.41 -110.63 33.20
C ASP A 21 1.15 -109.88 32.74
N CYS A 22 1.15 -108.57 32.95
CA CYS A 22 0.08 -107.73 32.44
C CYS A 22 0.03 -107.78 30.90
N THR A 23 -1.15 -107.58 30.31
CA THR A 23 -1.30 -107.43 28.86
C THR A 23 -1.87 -106.06 28.52
N TYR A 24 -1.46 -105.51 27.39
CA TYR A 24 -2.02 -104.27 26.84
C TYR A 24 -3.05 -104.60 25.76
N SER A 25 -4.03 -103.72 25.60
CA SER A 25 -4.93 -103.77 24.45
C SER A 25 -4.17 -103.52 23.14
N ASP A 26 -4.84 -103.78 22.01
CA ASP A 26 -4.42 -103.24 20.73
C ASP A 26 -4.35 -101.70 20.78
N TRP A 27 -3.47 -101.13 19.98
CA TRP A 27 -3.35 -99.69 19.80
C TRP A 27 -4.59 -99.12 19.09
N SER A 28 -5.03 -97.94 19.51
CA SER A 28 -5.98 -97.13 18.75
C SER A 28 -5.40 -96.76 17.37
N ALA A 29 -6.26 -96.35 16.45
CA ALA A 29 -5.82 -95.56 15.31
C ALA A 29 -5.13 -94.29 15.80
N TYR A 30 -4.22 -93.75 14.99
CA TYR A 30 -3.67 -92.41 15.23
C TYR A 30 -4.77 -91.37 15.10
N ASP A 31 -4.76 -90.39 16.00
CA ASP A 31 -5.59 -89.20 15.90
C ASP A 31 -5.20 -88.36 14.67
N THR A 32 -6.03 -87.37 14.33
CA THR A 32 -5.70 -86.42 13.27
C THR A 32 -4.40 -85.68 13.58
N CYS A 33 -3.61 -85.41 12.55
CA CYS A 33 -2.36 -84.65 12.68
C CYS A 33 -2.62 -83.30 13.37
N SER A 34 -1.73 -82.88 14.26
CA SER A 34 -1.87 -81.63 15.03
C SER A 34 -1.81 -80.36 14.17
N VAL A 35 -1.34 -80.46 12.92
CA VAL A 35 -1.34 -79.37 11.95
C VAL A 35 -2.29 -79.71 10.81
N THR A 36 -2.98 -78.70 10.31
CA THR A 36 -3.88 -78.82 9.16
C THR A 36 -3.19 -78.55 7.83
N CYS A 37 -1.96 -78.01 7.85
CA CYS A 37 -1.14 -77.73 6.69
C CYS A 37 0.36 -77.92 7.01
N GLY A 38 1.18 -78.16 5.97
CA GLY A 38 2.64 -78.21 6.08
C GLY A 38 3.19 -79.42 6.84
N SER A 39 4.49 -79.34 7.15
CA SER A 39 5.22 -80.36 7.91
C SER A 39 5.54 -79.88 9.34
N GLY A 40 5.77 -80.81 10.26
CA GLY A 40 6.06 -80.50 11.67
C GLY A 40 4.89 -80.71 12.63
N GLY A 41 3.82 -81.35 12.18
CA GLY A 41 2.76 -81.83 13.06
C GLY A 41 3.13 -83.12 13.77
N THR A 42 2.29 -83.48 14.74
CA THR A 42 2.41 -84.70 15.53
C THR A 42 1.05 -85.37 15.64
N GLN A 43 1.02 -86.70 15.57
CA GLN A 43 -0.18 -87.49 15.80
C GLN A 43 0.08 -88.49 16.93
N THR A 44 -0.93 -88.74 17.74
CA THR A 44 -0.87 -89.60 18.91
C THR A 44 -1.79 -90.79 18.76
N ARG A 45 -1.41 -91.91 19.36
CA ARG A 45 -2.29 -93.07 19.56
C ARG A 45 -2.15 -93.58 20.98
N THR A 46 -3.18 -94.26 21.48
CA THR A 46 -3.22 -94.76 22.85
C THR A 46 -3.60 -96.24 22.90
N ARG A 47 -3.18 -96.90 23.98
CA ARG A 47 -3.62 -98.25 24.34
C ARG A 47 -3.89 -98.27 25.84
N THR A 48 -4.65 -99.26 26.32
CA THR A 48 -4.94 -99.42 27.75
C THR A 48 -4.38 -100.73 28.28
N ILE A 49 -4.29 -100.86 29.60
CA ILE A 49 -4.00 -102.14 30.24
C ILE A 49 -5.27 -103.00 30.09
N GLU A 50 -5.14 -104.15 29.43
CA GLU A 50 -6.24 -105.09 29.19
C GLU A 50 -6.35 -106.12 30.32
N SER A 51 -5.21 -106.56 30.87
CA SER A 51 -5.18 -107.41 32.05
C SER A 51 -4.06 -106.99 33.01
N GLU A 52 -4.40 -106.91 34.29
CA GLU A 52 -3.46 -106.62 35.38
C GLU A 52 -2.60 -107.84 35.70
N PRO A 53 -1.36 -107.66 36.19
CA PRO A 53 -0.48 -108.79 36.49
C PRO A 53 -1.03 -109.60 37.68
N THR A 54 -0.87 -110.93 37.63
CA THR A 54 -1.19 -111.83 38.74
C THR A 54 0.06 -112.51 39.28
N GLY A 55 0.08 -112.84 40.57
CA GLY A 55 1.23 -113.51 41.21
C GLY A 55 2.50 -112.67 41.15
N ALA A 56 3.59 -113.24 40.64
CA ALA A 56 4.89 -112.59 40.45
C ALA A 56 5.11 -112.04 39.02
N GLY A 57 4.03 -111.83 38.26
CA GLY A 57 4.11 -111.26 36.90
C GLY A 57 4.59 -109.81 36.87
N LEU A 58 5.13 -109.39 35.72
CA LEU A 58 5.62 -108.03 35.48
C LEU A 58 4.46 -107.03 35.40
N ALA A 59 4.59 -105.93 36.14
CA ALA A 59 3.65 -104.82 36.08
C ALA A 59 3.74 -104.04 34.76
N CYS A 60 2.61 -103.47 34.35
CA CYS A 60 2.52 -102.63 33.17
C CYS A 60 3.21 -101.28 33.42
N ASP A 61 3.89 -100.78 32.40
CA ASP A 61 4.49 -99.45 32.39
C ASP A 61 3.50 -98.46 31.79
N GLU A 62 2.80 -97.75 32.68
CA GLU A 62 1.83 -96.72 32.30
C GLU A 62 2.42 -95.60 31.46
N SER A 63 3.74 -95.37 31.52
CA SER A 63 4.40 -94.35 30.70
C SER A 63 4.44 -94.70 29.21
N THR A 64 4.15 -95.97 28.85
CA THR A 64 4.13 -96.47 27.46
C THR A 64 2.73 -96.62 26.87
N LEU A 65 1.72 -96.05 27.53
CA LEU A 65 0.32 -96.12 27.06
C LEU A 65 0.03 -95.14 25.92
N THR A 66 0.88 -94.14 25.72
CA THR A 66 0.75 -93.14 24.66
C THR A 66 1.99 -93.14 23.79
N GLU A 67 1.78 -93.19 22.48
CA GLU A 67 2.84 -93.08 21.49
C GLU A 67 2.58 -91.88 20.58
N SER A 68 3.64 -91.19 20.20
CA SER A 68 3.61 -89.98 19.40
C SER A 68 4.59 -90.10 18.25
N GLN A 69 4.18 -89.69 17.04
CA GLN A 69 5.04 -89.69 15.87
C GLN A 69 4.83 -88.42 15.02
N PRO A 70 5.85 -87.97 14.27
CA PRO A 70 5.72 -86.86 13.35
C PRO A 70 4.72 -87.18 12.24
N CYS A 71 3.97 -86.17 11.82
CA CYS A 71 3.08 -86.21 10.66
C CYS A 71 3.19 -84.90 9.87
N SER A 72 2.74 -84.96 8.61
CA SER A 72 2.60 -83.82 7.72
C SER A 72 1.18 -83.80 7.19
N ALA A 73 0.59 -82.61 7.11
CA ALA A 73 -0.66 -82.45 6.39
C ALA A 73 -0.38 -82.49 4.87
N SER A 74 -1.37 -82.92 4.09
CA SER A 74 -1.27 -83.05 2.63
C SER A 74 -1.41 -81.74 1.87
N VAL A 75 -1.65 -80.64 2.58
CA VAL A 75 -1.89 -79.31 2.03
C VAL A 75 -0.77 -78.39 2.50
N ASP A 76 -0.16 -77.64 1.58
CA ASP A 76 0.83 -76.62 1.93
C ASP A 76 0.18 -75.49 2.74
N CYS A 77 0.93 -74.89 3.66
CA CYS A 77 0.37 -73.81 4.48
C CYS A 77 0.12 -72.55 3.65
N PRO A 78 -0.99 -71.84 3.90
CA PRO A 78 -1.27 -70.58 3.21
C PRO A 78 -0.18 -69.57 3.56
N VAL A 79 0.39 -68.93 2.55
CA VAL A 79 1.33 -67.82 2.70
C VAL A 79 0.62 -66.59 2.18
N ASP A 80 0.39 -65.62 3.07
CA ASP A 80 -0.16 -64.33 2.67
C ASP A 80 0.88 -63.52 1.89
N CYS A 81 0.39 -62.72 0.95
CA CYS A 81 1.25 -61.84 0.19
C CYS A 81 1.85 -60.73 1.07
N VAL A 82 3.13 -60.39 0.83
CA VAL A 82 3.87 -59.36 1.57
C VAL A 82 4.39 -58.30 0.61
N TYR A 83 4.15 -57.03 0.95
CA TYR A 83 4.67 -55.88 0.23
C TYR A 83 6.05 -55.43 0.76
N SER A 84 6.85 -54.81 -0.10
CA SER A 84 8.07 -54.10 0.30
C SER A 84 7.75 -52.85 1.13
N GLU A 85 8.79 -52.24 1.71
CA GLU A 85 8.72 -50.86 2.16
C GLU A 85 8.42 -49.93 0.96
N TRP A 86 7.78 -48.81 1.24
CA TRP A 86 7.54 -47.76 0.26
C TRP A 86 8.85 -47.07 -0.13
N SER A 87 8.97 -46.69 -1.40
CA SER A 87 9.95 -45.70 -1.81
C SER A 87 9.68 -44.35 -1.14
N ASP A 88 10.68 -43.46 -1.18
CA ASP A 88 10.43 -42.04 -0.98
C ASP A 88 9.45 -41.52 -2.05
N PHE A 89 8.75 -40.42 -1.73
CA PHE A 89 7.96 -39.72 -2.73
C PHE A 89 8.89 -39.11 -3.79
N GLY A 90 8.49 -39.24 -5.05
CA GLY A 90 9.15 -38.54 -6.16
C GLY A 90 8.89 -37.03 -6.12
N ASP A 91 9.45 -36.32 -7.09
CA ASP A 91 9.22 -34.88 -7.23
C ASP A 91 7.73 -34.55 -7.46
N CYS A 92 7.34 -33.35 -7.03
CA CYS A 92 6.02 -32.81 -7.31
C CYS A 92 5.82 -32.64 -8.82
N SER A 93 4.63 -32.96 -9.34
CA SER A 93 4.30 -32.85 -10.76
C SER A 93 4.34 -31.40 -11.28
N VAL A 94 4.24 -30.42 -10.37
CA VAL A 94 4.42 -29.00 -10.65
C VAL A 94 5.69 -28.49 -9.98
N SER A 95 6.33 -27.50 -10.60
CA SER A 95 7.51 -26.84 -10.04
C SER A 95 7.17 -25.67 -9.11
N CYS A 96 5.92 -25.18 -9.14
CA CYS A 96 5.42 -24.05 -8.37
C CYS A 96 3.89 -24.15 -8.22
N GLY A 97 3.34 -23.46 -7.22
CA GLY A 97 1.91 -23.34 -6.98
C GLY A 97 1.27 -24.56 -6.32
N GLU A 98 -0.06 -24.52 -6.29
CA GLU A 98 -0.93 -25.56 -5.76
C GLU A 98 -1.43 -26.51 -6.86
N GLY A 99 -1.97 -27.67 -6.49
CA GLY A 99 -2.52 -28.64 -7.42
C GLY A 99 -1.49 -29.60 -8.02
N GLY A 100 -0.29 -29.65 -7.44
CA GLY A 100 0.70 -30.67 -7.74
C GLY A 100 0.37 -32.01 -7.09
N GLU A 101 0.89 -33.08 -7.68
CA GLU A 101 0.82 -34.43 -7.14
C GLU A 101 2.21 -35.06 -7.12
N GLN A 102 2.51 -35.83 -6.07
CA GLN A 102 3.70 -36.66 -5.98
C GLN A 102 3.30 -38.10 -5.68
N SER A 103 4.10 -39.04 -6.18
CA SER A 103 3.80 -40.47 -6.03
C SER A 103 4.98 -41.23 -5.45
N ARG A 104 4.66 -42.31 -4.74
CA ARG A 104 5.62 -43.32 -4.29
C ARG A 104 5.14 -44.71 -4.67
N THR A 105 6.07 -45.65 -4.71
CA THR A 105 5.79 -47.02 -5.16
C THR A 105 6.35 -48.04 -4.18
N ARG A 106 5.75 -49.22 -4.17
CA ARG A 106 6.27 -50.42 -3.48
C ARG A 106 6.07 -51.62 -4.38
N THR A 107 6.76 -52.71 -4.09
CA THR A 107 6.67 -53.97 -4.84
C THR A 107 6.15 -55.11 -3.96
N ILE A 108 5.82 -56.23 -4.59
CA ILE A 108 5.50 -57.47 -3.87
C ILE A 108 6.81 -58.20 -3.59
N THR A 109 7.12 -58.44 -2.32
CA THR A 109 8.32 -59.18 -1.89
C THR A 109 8.06 -60.67 -1.71
N THR A 110 6.80 -61.05 -1.47
CA THR A 110 6.37 -62.45 -1.33
C THR A 110 4.99 -62.59 -1.93
N GLU A 111 4.86 -63.45 -2.94
CA GLU A 111 3.58 -63.78 -3.56
C GLU A 111 2.76 -64.69 -2.64
N ALA A 112 1.43 -64.63 -2.75
CA ALA A 112 0.57 -65.53 -2.00
C ALA A 112 0.68 -66.97 -2.51
N GLU A 113 0.71 -67.94 -1.60
CA GLU A 113 0.71 -69.38 -1.91
C GLU A 113 -0.44 -70.09 -1.19
N GLY A 114 -0.96 -71.15 -1.82
CA GLY A 114 -2.10 -71.92 -1.30
C GLY A 114 -3.37 -71.07 -1.17
N ASP A 115 -3.99 -71.14 -0.01
CA ASP A 115 -5.18 -70.34 0.36
C ASP A 115 -4.82 -68.99 1.01
N GLY A 116 -3.58 -68.51 0.82
CA GLY A 116 -3.12 -67.22 1.32
C GLY A 116 -3.79 -66.02 0.62
N THR A 117 -3.83 -64.88 1.30
CA THR A 117 -4.45 -63.66 0.81
C THR A 117 -3.59 -63.01 -0.28
N PRO A 118 -4.09 -62.86 -1.53
CA PRO A 118 -3.32 -62.23 -2.60
C PRO A 118 -3.16 -60.72 -2.37
N CYS A 119 -2.05 -60.15 -2.83
CA CYS A 119 -1.88 -58.71 -2.85
C CYS A 119 -2.85 -58.06 -3.84
N ASP A 120 -3.37 -56.89 -3.47
CA ASP A 120 -4.07 -56.01 -4.39
C ASP A 120 -3.05 -55.24 -5.25
N PRO A 121 -3.04 -55.42 -6.59
CA PRO A 121 -2.14 -54.70 -7.49
C PRO A 121 -2.42 -53.19 -7.55
N SER A 122 -3.62 -52.73 -7.17
CA SER A 122 -3.93 -51.29 -7.09
C SER A 122 -3.25 -50.61 -5.90
N SER A 123 -2.77 -51.39 -4.92
CA SER A 123 -2.10 -50.90 -3.72
C SER A 123 -0.57 -50.78 -3.86
N LEU A 124 -0.05 -50.81 -5.10
CA LEU A 124 1.40 -50.70 -5.39
C LEU A 124 1.86 -49.25 -5.57
N THR A 125 0.93 -48.33 -5.80
CA THR A 125 1.21 -46.91 -6.00
C THR A 125 0.35 -46.09 -5.07
N GLU A 126 0.93 -45.07 -4.47
CA GLU A 126 0.23 -44.09 -3.66
C GLU A 126 0.57 -42.69 -4.18
N THR A 127 -0.45 -41.86 -4.34
CA THR A 127 -0.34 -40.46 -4.78
C THR A 127 -0.87 -39.56 -3.69
N GLN A 128 -0.21 -38.43 -3.48
CA GLN A 128 -0.67 -37.39 -2.59
C GLN A 128 -0.45 -36.01 -3.21
N GLU A 129 -1.20 -35.02 -2.73
CA GLU A 129 -1.03 -33.63 -3.12
C GLU A 129 0.29 -33.06 -2.59
N CYS A 130 0.88 -32.16 -3.37
CA CYS A 130 2.04 -31.36 -2.98
C CYS A 130 1.78 -29.88 -3.29
N VAL A 131 2.29 -29.01 -2.42
CA VAL A 131 2.22 -27.56 -2.55
C VAL A 131 3.64 -27.03 -2.66
N MET A 132 3.89 -26.29 -3.72
CA MET A 132 5.17 -25.64 -4.00
C MET A 132 5.03 -24.13 -3.75
N ASP A 133 6.16 -23.42 -3.71
CA ASP A 133 6.17 -21.95 -3.65
C ASP A 133 5.41 -21.33 -4.83
N GLY A 134 4.97 -20.08 -4.69
CA GLY A 134 4.20 -19.37 -5.71
C GLY A 134 4.87 -19.39 -7.09
N CYS A 135 4.07 -19.44 -8.15
CA CYS A 135 4.61 -19.41 -9.50
C CYS A 135 5.07 -18.01 -9.87
N PRO A 136 6.21 -17.86 -10.56
CA PRO A 136 6.67 -16.55 -11.03
C PRO A 136 5.58 -15.83 -11.83
N VAL A 137 5.23 -14.62 -11.39
CA VAL A 137 4.31 -13.73 -12.09
C VAL A 137 5.10 -12.51 -12.53
N ASP A 138 5.16 -12.31 -13.84
CA ASP A 138 5.81 -11.13 -14.42
C ASP A 138 4.91 -9.90 -14.29
N CYS A 139 5.54 -8.73 -14.18
CA CYS A 139 4.85 -7.45 -14.21
C CYS A 139 4.01 -7.29 -15.48
N ILE A 140 2.77 -6.81 -15.30
CA ILE A 140 1.87 -6.45 -16.40
C ILE A 140 1.58 -4.96 -16.32
N TYR A 141 1.90 -4.23 -17.40
CA TYR A 141 1.53 -2.83 -17.54
C TYR A 141 0.07 -2.68 -17.96
N GLY A 142 -0.61 -1.67 -17.43
CA GLY A 142 -1.95 -1.28 -17.83
C GLY A 142 -2.01 -0.63 -19.22
N MET A 143 -3.23 -0.25 -19.60
CA MET A 143 -3.45 0.50 -20.83
C MET A 143 -2.87 1.91 -20.70
N TRP A 144 -2.38 2.44 -21.82
CA TRP A 144 -2.00 3.85 -21.90
C TRP A 144 -3.20 4.76 -21.69
N GLY A 145 -3.01 5.82 -20.90
CA GLY A 145 -3.91 6.95 -20.88
C GLY A 145 -3.86 7.74 -22.19
N ASP A 146 -4.78 8.69 -22.31
CA ASP A 146 -4.78 9.63 -23.42
C ASP A 146 -3.53 10.51 -23.41
N TRP A 147 -3.15 11.01 -24.58
CA TRP A 147 -2.09 12.01 -24.67
C TRP A 147 -2.53 13.32 -24.00
N GLY A 148 -1.62 13.91 -23.23
CA GLY A 148 -1.76 15.25 -22.68
C GLY A 148 -1.79 16.32 -23.76
N MET A 149 -1.99 17.58 -23.35
CA MET A 149 -1.91 18.70 -24.28
C MET A 149 -0.48 18.87 -24.83
N CYS A 150 -0.36 19.42 -26.02
CA CYS A 150 0.93 19.81 -26.58
C CYS A 150 1.60 20.84 -25.67
N SER A 151 2.92 20.74 -25.49
CA SER A 151 3.71 21.66 -24.66
C SER A 151 3.66 23.12 -25.14
N VAL A 152 3.24 23.34 -26.39
CA VAL A 152 3.11 24.64 -27.03
C VAL A 152 1.72 24.82 -27.63
N THR A 153 1.32 26.07 -27.80
CA THR A 153 0.06 26.45 -28.46
C THR A 153 0.26 26.91 -29.92
N CYS A 154 1.50 26.99 -30.39
CA CYS A 154 1.86 27.29 -31.76
C CYS A 154 3.12 26.51 -32.18
N ASP A 155 3.24 26.17 -33.46
CA ASP A 155 4.28 25.32 -34.05
C ASP A 155 4.39 23.92 -33.39
N SER A 156 5.57 23.28 -33.48
CA SER A 156 5.82 21.92 -32.97
C SER A 156 6.25 21.93 -31.50
N GLY A 157 5.69 21.01 -30.71
CA GLY A 157 6.12 20.73 -29.33
C GLY A 157 6.08 19.24 -29.03
N ASP A 158 6.02 18.89 -27.75
CA ASP A 158 5.91 17.51 -27.29
C ASP A 158 4.68 17.33 -26.39
N GLN A 159 4.13 16.12 -26.40
CA GLN A 159 3.04 15.70 -25.53
C GLN A 159 3.43 14.40 -24.84
N GLU A 160 2.92 14.21 -23.63
CA GLU A 160 3.23 13.06 -22.80
C GLU A 160 1.97 12.28 -22.46
N ARG A 161 2.10 10.96 -22.32
CA ARG A 161 1.07 10.09 -21.75
C ARG A 161 1.69 9.14 -20.74
N THR A 162 0.86 8.66 -19.83
CA THR A 162 1.27 7.74 -18.77
C THR A 162 0.40 6.49 -18.77
N ARG A 163 0.92 5.40 -18.21
CA ARG A 163 0.17 4.19 -17.87
C ARG A 163 0.56 3.72 -16.49
N GLU A 164 -0.35 3.00 -15.84
CA GLU A 164 -0.12 2.41 -14.53
C GLU A 164 0.38 0.96 -14.65
N VAL A 165 0.89 0.42 -13.55
CA VAL A 165 1.12 -1.02 -13.41
C VAL A 165 -0.22 -1.69 -13.14
N ALA A 166 -0.63 -2.64 -13.99
CA ALA A 166 -1.86 -3.40 -13.80
C ALA A 166 -1.67 -4.59 -12.85
N SER A 167 -0.49 -5.20 -12.86
CA SER A 167 -0.08 -6.24 -11.90
C SER A 167 1.41 -6.12 -11.63
N GLU A 168 1.79 -6.11 -10.36
CA GLU A 168 3.20 -6.17 -9.95
C GLU A 168 3.78 -7.56 -10.21
N GLY A 169 5.11 -7.60 -10.38
CA GLY A 169 5.85 -8.85 -10.42
C GLY A 169 5.89 -9.52 -9.04
N ALA A 170 5.75 -10.84 -8.99
CA ALA A 170 5.75 -11.61 -7.74
C ALA A 170 6.46 -12.96 -7.91
N ASP A 171 6.80 -13.58 -6.78
CA ASP A 171 7.35 -14.95 -6.70
C ASP A 171 8.55 -15.21 -7.64
N GLY A 172 9.41 -14.20 -7.80
CA GLY A 172 10.62 -14.27 -8.64
C GLY A 172 10.39 -13.98 -10.14
N GLY A 173 9.20 -13.51 -10.53
CA GLY A 173 8.93 -12.98 -11.87
C GLY A 173 9.58 -11.60 -12.13
N GLU A 174 9.53 -11.13 -13.37
CA GLU A 174 10.14 -9.86 -13.77
C GLU A 174 9.45 -8.64 -13.12
N GLU A 175 10.25 -7.76 -12.49
CA GLU A 175 9.76 -6.53 -11.88
C GLU A 175 9.40 -5.45 -12.93
N CYS A 176 8.48 -4.56 -12.57
CA CYS A 176 8.09 -3.45 -13.42
C CYS A 176 9.23 -2.42 -13.58
N ASN A 177 9.54 -2.06 -14.82
CA ASN A 177 10.50 -1.00 -15.12
C ASN A 177 9.82 0.37 -15.09
N PRO A 178 10.21 1.29 -14.18
CA PRO A 178 9.60 2.60 -14.06
C PRO A 178 9.75 3.46 -15.31
N THR A 179 10.76 3.24 -16.16
CA THR A 179 10.92 4.00 -17.42
C THR A 179 9.85 3.66 -18.45
N MET A 180 9.11 2.56 -18.25
CA MET A 180 8.06 2.11 -19.15
C MET A 180 6.68 2.65 -18.78
N LEU A 181 6.57 3.55 -17.79
CA LEU A 181 5.31 4.14 -17.31
C LEU A 181 4.95 5.48 -17.98
N SER A 182 5.90 6.12 -18.66
CA SER A 182 5.69 7.38 -19.37
C SER A 182 6.26 7.30 -20.78
N GLU A 183 5.55 7.90 -21.74
CA GLU A 183 6.00 8.02 -23.11
C GLU A 183 5.78 9.46 -23.59
N THR A 184 6.75 9.98 -24.33
CA THR A 184 6.74 11.33 -24.92
C THR A 184 6.76 11.21 -26.43
N GLN A 185 5.93 11.97 -27.13
CA GLN A 185 5.97 12.09 -28.59
C GLN A 185 5.79 13.53 -29.03
N SER A 186 6.24 13.84 -30.24
CA SER A 186 6.03 15.18 -30.81
C SER A 186 4.58 15.43 -31.21
N CYS A 187 4.17 16.70 -31.11
CA CYS A 187 2.86 17.23 -31.50
C CYS A 187 3.02 18.52 -32.31
N ASP A 188 2.01 18.85 -33.10
CA ASP A 188 1.91 20.10 -33.84
C ASP A 188 0.67 20.85 -33.34
N ALA A 189 0.86 22.07 -32.84
CA ALA A 189 -0.21 22.91 -32.30
C ALA A 189 -1.05 23.58 -33.40
N GLY A 190 -0.71 23.40 -34.68
CA GLY A 190 -1.54 23.74 -35.83
C GLY A 190 -1.67 25.24 -36.12
N VAL A 191 -0.93 26.08 -35.42
CA VAL A 191 -0.89 27.54 -35.60
C VAL A 191 0.57 27.99 -35.63
N PRO A 192 1.05 28.69 -36.67
CA PRO A 192 2.39 29.27 -36.66
C PRO A 192 2.50 30.42 -35.66
N CYS A 193 3.59 30.52 -34.89
CA CYS A 193 3.79 31.68 -34.04
C CYS A 193 4.14 32.91 -34.92
N GLU A 194 3.35 34.00 -34.88
CA GLU A 194 3.68 35.22 -35.62
C GLU A 194 4.80 36.03 -34.92
N THR A 195 5.79 36.47 -35.69
CA THR A 195 6.97 37.21 -35.20
C THR A 195 6.84 38.70 -35.53
N GLY A 196 6.97 39.57 -34.53
CA GLY A 196 6.99 41.03 -34.70
C GLY A 196 8.13 41.68 -33.91
N ASP A 197 8.75 42.72 -34.49
CA ASP A 197 9.74 43.59 -33.84
C ASP A 197 9.08 44.49 -32.77
N CYS A 198 9.90 45.00 -31.84
CA CYS A 198 9.46 45.98 -30.84
C CYS A 198 8.92 47.26 -31.50
N VAL A 199 7.75 47.72 -31.06
CA VAL A 199 7.16 49.01 -31.46
C VAL A 199 7.02 49.92 -30.25
N TYR A 200 7.70 51.06 -30.26
CA TYR A 200 7.55 52.11 -29.25
C TYR A 200 6.43 53.08 -29.63
N GLY A 201 5.74 53.60 -28.61
CA GLY A 201 4.76 54.67 -28.76
C GLY A 201 5.37 56.06 -28.87
N ASP A 202 4.50 57.07 -28.91
CA ASP A 202 4.90 58.47 -28.93
C ASP A 202 5.60 58.87 -27.63
N TRP A 203 6.52 59.83 -27.73
CA TRP A 203 7.21 60.38 -26.57
C TRP A 203 6.29 61.26 -25.71
N SER A 204 6.44 61.16 -24.39
CA SER A 204 5.89 62.14 -23.46
C SER A 204 6.53 63.51 -23.66
N ASP A 205 5.88 64.55 -23.13
CA ASP A 205 6.55 65.84 -22.93
C ASP A 205 7.75 65.68 -21.97
N PHE A 206 8.74 66.58 -22.08
CA PHE A 206 9.86 66.62 -21.14
C PHE A 206 9.39 66.96 -19.73
N GLY A 207 9.92 66.24 -18.75
CA GLY A 207 9.74 66.54 -17.34
C GLY A 207 10.33 67.89 -16.95
N SER A 208 10.10 68.31 -15.70
CA SER A 208 10.72 69.53 -15.18
C SER A 208 12.25 69.37 -15.11
N CYS A 209 12.97 70.46 -15.36
CA CYS A 209 14.43 70.47 -15.23
C CYS A 209 14.85 70.10 -13.80
N SER A 210 15.78 69.16 -13.66
CA SER A 210 16.27 68.67 -12.37
C SER A 210 16.97 69.74 -11.52
N SER A 211 17.45 70.81 -12.15
CA SER A 211 18.04 71.97 -11.47
C SER A 211 17.36 73.25 -11.97
N SER A 212 17.00 74.14 -11.05
CA SER A 212 16.44 75.45 -11.40
C SER A 212 17.49 76.48 -11.86
N CYS A 213 18.78 76.16 -11.73
CA CYS A 213 19.90 77.03 -12.05
C CYS A 213 21.20 76.23 -12.20
N THR A 214 22.20 76.79 -12.90
CA THR A 214 23.57 76.29 -13.09
C THR A 214 23.67 74.93 -13.80
N GLY A 215 22.78 74.70 -14.76
CA GLY A 215 22.71 73.46 -15.52
C GLY A 215 21.96 72.34 -14.80
N GLY A 216 21.07 71.70 -15.54
CA GLY A 216 20.28 70.56 -15.13
C GLY A 216 19.90 69.71 -16.33
N GLU A 217 19.25 68.60 -16.08
CA GLU A 217 18.77 67.68 -17.10
C GLU A 217 17.25 67.50 -16.99
N MET A 218 16.58 67.41 -18.14
CA MET A 218 15.18 67.02 -18.23
C MET A 218 15.07 65.74 -19.05
N THR A 219 14.19 64.86 -18.58
CA THR A 219 14.01 63.51 -19.13
C THR A 219 12.56 63.33 -19.58
N ARG A 220 12.37 62.62 -20.69
CA ARG A 220 11.07 62.16 -21.18
C ARG A 220 11.08 60.66 -21.44
N TYR A 221 9.89 60.07 -21.53
CA TYR A 221 9.70 58.63 -21.64
C TYR A 221 8.75 58.29 -22.79
N ARG A 222 8.86 57.08 -23.33
CA ARG A 222 7.87 56.49 -24.24
C ARG A 222 7.57 55.05 -23.84
N ASP A 223 6.32 54.65 -24.00
CA ASP A 223 5.88 53.30 -23.68
C ASP A 223 6.14 52.33 -24.83
N VAL A 224 6.22 51.04 -24.51
CA VAL A 224 6.21 49.97 -25.51
C VAL A 224 4.76 49.67 -25.88
N ILE A 225 4.43 49.80 -27.16
CA ILE A 225 3.11 49.43 -27.69
C ILE A 225 3.07 47.92 -27.96
N THR A 226 4.15 47.36 -28.49
CA THR A 226 4.28 45.93 -28.80
C THR A 226 5.64 45.42 -28.35
N GLU A 227 5.64 44.45 -27.44
CA GLU A 227 6.84 43.74 -27.02
C GLU A 227 7.35 42.82 -28.14
N GLY A 228 8.63 42.92 -28.47
CA GLY A 228 9.25 42.05 -29.47
C GLY A 228 9.47 40.66 -28.89
N THR A 229 8.72 39.66 -29.35
CA THR A 229 8.84 38.28 -28.83
C THR A 229 9.97 37.49 -29.49
N PHE A 230 10.34 37.83 -30.73
CA PHE A 230 11.42 37.17 -31.49
C PHE A 230 12.24 38.11 -32.42
N GLY A 231 11.91 39.42 -32.44
CA GLY A 231 12.64 40.46 -33.18
C GLY A 231 13.63 41.24 -32.29
N ILE A 232 13.96 42.49 -32.66
CA ILE A 232 14.78 43.36 -31.78
C ILE A 232 14.00 43.63 -30.48
N PRO A 233 14.53 43.25 -29.30
CA PRO A 233 13.84 43.45 -28.03
C PRO A 233 13.80 44.94 -27.67
N CYS A 234 12.74 45.36 -26.97
CA CYS A 234 12.66 46.71 -26.45
C CYS A 234 13.72 46.88 -25.35
N THR A 235 14.58 47.90 -25.45
CA THR A 235 15.60 48.17 -24.43
C THR A 235 15.19 49.35 -23.56
N GLU A 236 15.60 49.34 -22.29
CA GLU A 236 15.30 50.45 -21.37
C GLU A 236 15.99 51.76 -21.77
N GLU A 237 17.14 51.69 -22.44
CA GLU A 237 17.85 52.86 -22.96
C GLU A 237 17.03 53.57 -24.05
N ASP A 238 16.33 52.79 -24.89
CA ASP A 238 15.47 53.33 -25.94
C ASP A 238 14.13 53.88 -25.42
N LYS A 239 13.76 53.65 -24.16
CA LYS A 239 12.50 54.15 -23.54
C LYS A 239 12.67 55.54 -22.93
N MET A 240 13.89 56.05 -22.83
CA MET A 240 14.20 57.27 -22.09
C MET A 240 15.14 58.18 -22.88
N GLU A 241 14.83 59.47 -22.93
CA GLU A 241 15.68 60.49 -23.55
C GLU A 241 15.90 61.64 -22.58
N THR A 242 17.16 62.06 -22.41
CA THR A 242 17.57 63.14 -21.52
C THR A 242 18.22 64.27 -22.31
N MET A 243 17.91 65.51 -21.96
CA MET A 243 18.53 66.71 -22.54
C MET A 243 18.86 67.76 -21.47
N SER A 244 19.88 68.58 -21.73
CA SER A 244 20.31 69.65 -20.82
C SER A 244 19.35 70.84 -20.81
N CYS A 245 19.21 71.49 -19.66
CA CYS A 245 18.36 72.64 -19.41
C CYS A 245 18.98 73.57 -18.34
N ASN A 246 18.58 74.85 -18.34
CA ASN A 246 19.01 75.86 -17.35
C ASN A 246 20.52 76.11 -17.21
N ASP A 247 21.29 75.87 -18.28
CA ASP A 247 22.75 76.09 -18.32
C ASP A 247 23.14 77.57 -18.13
N ASP A 248 22.23 78.51 -18.43
CA ASP A 248 22.50 79.96 -18.39
C ASP A 248 21.89 80.69 -17.16
N VAL A 249 21.35 79.97 -16.17
CA VAL A 249 20.66 80.58 -15.01
C VAL A 249 21.53 80.50 -13.76
N GLU A 250 22.08 81.61 -13.25
CA GLU A 250 22.86 81.61 -12.00
C GLU A 250 21.97 81.77 -10.75
N CYS A 251 22.15 80.91 -9.74
CA CYS A 251 21.42 81.01 -8.47
C CYS A 251 22.03 82.08 -7.56
N SER A 252 21.23 83.08 -7.16
CA SER A 252 21.63 84.11 -6.19
C SER A 252 21.15 83.77 -4.76
N GLU A 253 21.99 84.10 -3.77
CA GLU A 253 21.84 83.68 -2.37
C GLU A 253 20.69 84.37 -1.60
N ALA A 254 20.06 83.55 -0.75
CA ALA A 254 19.53 83.83 0.60
C ALA A 254 18.11 84.43 0.82
N CYS A 255 17.53 83.90 1.92
CA CYS A 255 16.33 84.29 2.69
C CYS A 255 14.96 83.79 2.16
N GLU A 256 13.99 83.34 2.96
CA GLU A 256 13.75 83.35 4.41
C GLU A 256 12.59 82.36 4.70
N ILE A 257 12.65 81.61 5.81
CA ILE A 257 11.55 80.72 6.23
C ILE A 257 10.48 81.54 6.95
N LYS A 258 9.25 81.56 6.40
CA LYS A 258 8.04 81.92 7.14
C LYS A 258 7.14 80.69 7.26
N ASN A 259 6.87 80.29 8.50
CA ASN A 259 5.81 79.36 8.84
C ASN A 259 4.45 79.97 8.50
N VAL A 260 3.66 79.26 7.69
CA VAL A 260 2.20 79.42 7.59
C VAL A 260 1.56 78.03 7.55
N ASP A 261 0.49 77.93 8.33
CA ASP A 261 -0.44 76.83 8.59
C ASP A 261 -0.91 76.06 7.32
N PRO A 262 -1.23 74.76 7.44
CA PRO A 262 -1.38 73.82 6.34
C PRO A 262 -2.82 73.80 5.84
N GLN A 263 -3.05 74.14 4.56
CA GLN A 263 -4.19 73.59 3.81
C GLN A 263 -4.11 73.94 2.32
N SER A 264 -3.54 73.01 1.54
CA SER A 264 -3.99 72.71 0.18
C SER A 264 -3.32 71.43 -0.34
N LYS A 265 -3.90 70.28 -0.03
CA LYS A 265 -3.97 69.13 -0.95
C LYS A 265 -5.35 69.22 -1.61
N PRO A 266 -5.52 68.96 -2.92
CA PRO A 266 -5.23 67.63 -3.47
C PRO A 266 -4.83 67.57 -4.96
N THR A 267 -4.10 66.51 -5.35
CA THR A 267 -4.47 65.68 -6.52
C THR A 267 -3.73 64.34 -6.48
N GLU A 268 -4.53 63.26 -6.45
CA GLU A 268 -4.18 61.83 -6.58
C GLU A 268 -3.38 61.16 -5.47
N ALA A 269 -3.62 61.59 -4.23
CA ALA A 269 -3.29 60.78 -3.07
C ALA A 269 -4.42 59.78 -2.78
N CYS A 270 -4.05 58.51 -2.63
CA CYS A 270 -4.83 57.41 -2.11
C CYS A 270 -5.77 57.83 -0.94
N GLU A 271 -7.09 57.65 -1.10
CA GLU A 271 -8.10 58.02 -0.11
C GLU A 271 -8.42 56.86 0.84
N ILE A 272 -8.33 57.11 2.15
CA ILE A 272 -8.79 56.18 3.20
C ILE A 272 -10.30 56.39 3.41
N LYS A 273 -11.12 55.35 3.14
CA LYS A 273 -12.55 55.35 3.49
C LYS A 273 -12.79 54.52 4.76
N ASN A 274 -13.28 55.17 5.82
CA ASN A 274 -13.74 54.52 7.06
C ASN A 274 -15.02 53.70 6.80
N VAL A 275 -15.04 52.43 7.21
CA VAL A 275 -16.27 51.61 7.22
C VAL A 275 -16.34 50.80 8.52
N ASP A 276 -17.51 50.78 9.16
CA ASP A 276 -17.91 49.98 10.34
C ASP A 276 -19.15 49.13 9.93
N PRO A 277 -19.68 48.11 10.66
CA PRO A 277 -19.17 47.28 11.78
C PRO A 277 -19.33 45.73 11.63
N GLN A 278 -19.75 45.15 10.50
CA GLN A 278 -20.12 43.70 10.46
C GLN A 278 -19.13 42.71 9.82
N SER A 279 -17.98 43.13 9.27
CA SER A 279 -16.97 42.21 8.71
C SER A 279 -15.74 42.09 9.61
N LYS A 280 -15.63 41.01 10.40
CA LYS A 280 -14.53 40.77 11.35
C LYS A 280 -13.17 40.50 10.65
N PRO A 281 -12.02 40.69 11.34
CA PRO A 281 -11.83 41.14 12.72
C PRO A 281 -10.94 42.39 12.90
N SER A 282 -11.27 43.16 13.94
CA SER A 282 -10.58 44.34 14.47
C SER A 282 -9.14 44.05 14.92
N SER A 283 -8.17 44.97 14.78
CA SER A 283 -8.30 46.39 15.14
C SER A 283 -7.45 47.33 14.27
N LYS A 284 -8.15 48.27 13.61
CA LYS A 284 -7.66 49.36 12.73
C LYS A 284 -7.01 48.93 11.41
N GLY A 285 -7.67 48.05 10.66
CA GLY A 285 -7.36 47.84 9.25
C GLY A 285 -8.00 48.93 8.39
N TYR A 286 -7.20 49.63 7.59
CA TYR A 286 -7.67 50.57 6.57
C TYR A 286 -7.42 49.96 5.18
N LYS A 287 -8.38 50.13 4.26
CA LYS A 287 -8.19 49.75 2.85
C LYS A 287 -7.72 50.97 2.06
N ALA A 288 -6.51 50.89 1.51
CA ALA A 288 -5.97 51.84 0.55
C ALA A 288 -6.21 51.31 -0.88
N VAL A 289 -6.12 52.14 -1.90
CA VAL A 289 -6.17 51.72 -3.31
C VAL A 289 -5.14 52.55 -4.08
N GLY A 290 -4.05 51.92 -4.54
CA GLY A 290 -2.94 52.58 -5.25
C GLY A 290 -1.96 51.58 -5.86
N LYS A 291 -0.94 52.05 -6.60
CA LYS A 291 0.09 51.21 -7.23
C LYS A 291 1.10 50.66 -6.19
N ALA A 292 1.77 49.55 -6.51
CA ALA A 292 2.61 48.81 -5.57
C ALA A 292 3.75 49.64 -4.93
N ASP A 293 4.46 50.46 -5.70
CA ASP A 293 5.56 51.31 -5.21
C ASP A 293 5.05 52.43 -4.29
N ASP A 294 3.88 52.97 -4.62
CA ASP A 294 3.23 54.02 -3.82
C ASP A 294 2.78 53.47 -2.45
N CYS A 295 2.43 52.19 -2.36
CA CYS A 295 1.96 51.56 -1.13
C CYS A 295 3.10 51.34 -0.11
N GLY A 296 4.32 51.04 -0.59
CA GLY A 296 5.51 50.99 0.28
C GLY A 296 5.86 52.35 0.86
N ALA A 297 5.89 53.39 0.00
CA ALA A 297 6.13 54.77 0.43
C ALA A 297 5.04 55.30 1.38
N MET A 298 3.77 54.99 1.12
CA MET A 298 2.67 55.35 2.00
C MET A 298 2.71 54.65 3.35
N CYS A 299 3.02 53.35 3.40
CA CYS A 299 3.15 52.62 4.66
C CYS A 299 4.30 53.20 5.52
N ALA A 300 5.38 53.66 4.88
CA ALA A 300 6.48 54.37 5.56
C ALA A 300 6.11 55.80 6.02
N ALA A 301 5.16 56.45 5.34
CA ALA A 301 4.71 57.81 5.66
C ALA A 301 3.51 57.86 6.64
N GLU A 302 2.89 56.73 6.96
CA GLU A 302 1.73 56.66 7.85
C GLU A 302 2.13 56.86 9.31
N THR A 303 1.67 57.95 9.92
CA THR A 303 2.00 58.32 11.30
C THR A 303 0.91 57.96 12.30
N SER A 304 -0.28 57.57 11.82
CA SER A 304 -1.45 57.32 12.67
C SER A 304 -1.42 55.93 13.34
N PHE A 305 -0.64 55.01 12.78
CA PHE A 305 -0.35 53.68 13.33
C PHE A 305 0.96 53.15 12.75
N ILE A 306 1.58 52.16 13.41
CA ILE A 306 2.77 51.50 12.89
C ILE A 306 2.33 50.52 11.81
N CYS A 307 2.55 50.89 10.56
CA CYS A 307 2.33 50.03 9.39
C CYS A 307 3.53 49.09 9.22
N GLU A 308 3.29 47.77 9.19
CA GLU A 308 4.37 46.76 9.17
C GLU A 308 4.43 45.97 7.85
N ALA A 309 3.30 45.87 7.12
CA ALA A 309 3.23 45.16 5.84
C ALA A 309 2.10 45.69 4.96
N TYR A 310 2.17 45.38 3.65
CA TYR A 310 1.10 45.65 2.69
C TYR A 310 0.90 44.50 1.69
N LEU A 311 -0.32 44.34 1.20
CA LEU A 311 -0.69 43.36 0.15
C LEU A 311 -0.93 44.07 -1.18
N THR A 312 -0.51 43.48 -2.30
CA THR A 312 -0.84 43.95 -3.66
C THR A 312 -1.35 42.81 -4.54
N LYS A 313 -2.16 43.14 -5.55
CA LYS A 313 -2.73 42.17 -6.51
C LYS A 313 -1.93 42.08 -7.82
N GLY A 314 -0.63 42.37 -7.78
CA GLY A 314 0.19 42.55 -8.99
C GLY A 314 0.23 44.00 -9.48
N PRO A 315 0.85 44.26 -10.65
CA PRO A 315 1.12 45.63 -11.11
C PRO A 315 -0.17 46.38 -11.44
N GLY A 316 -0.40 47.50 -10.75
CA GLY A 316 -1.48 48.45 -11.05
C GLY A 316 -2.76 48.34 -10.21
N ASP A 317 -2.89 47.35 -9.31
CA ASP A 317 -4.14 47.12 -8.56
C ASP A 317 -4.00 47.18 -7.04
N GLN A 318 -5.09 47.69 -6.44
CA GLN A 318 -5.46 47.86 -5.02
C GLN A 318 -4.50 47.28 -3.96
N CYS A 319 -4.14 48.09 -2.94
CA CYS A 319 -3.27 47.63 -1.85
C CYS A 319 -3.90 47.75 -0.46
N ILE A 320 -3.72 46.73 0.37
CA ILE A 320 -4.26 46.73 1.74
C ILE A 320 -3.11 46.92 2.72
N LEU A 321 -3.21 47.90 3.63
CA LEU A 321 -2.19 48.22 4.62
C LEU A 321 -2.50 47.52 5.95
N TYR A 322 -1.49 46.93 6.58
CA TYR A 322 -1.62 46.22 7.85
C TYR A 322 -0.79 46.87 8.95
N GLY A 323 -1.43 47.13 10.08
CA GLY A 323 -0.77 47.49 11.35
C GLY A 323 -0.55 46.27 12.25
N LYS A 324 0.02 46.51 13.44
CA LYS A 324 0.42 45.51 14.46
C LYS A 324 -0.43 44.22 14.44
N ILE A 325 0.15 43.15 13.89
CA ILE A 325 -0.55 41.90 13.60
C ILE A 325 -0.53 41.00 14.86
N ASP A 326 -1.55 41.11 15.70
CA ASP A 326 -1.81 40.14 16.78
C ASP A 326 -2.89 39.13 16.32
N GLN A 327 -2.41 38.03 15.74
CA GLN A 327 -3.08 36.75 15.38
C GLN A 327 -4.56 36.75 14.89
N HIS A 328 -4.73 36.57 13.58
CA HIS A 328 -5.30 35.37 12.91
C HIS A 328 -5.35 35.67 11.41
N THR A 329 -4.71 34.82 10.61
CA THR A 329 -4.54 34.99 9.15
C THR A 329 -5.85 34.79 8.38
N THR A 330 -6.21 35.78 7.57
CA THR A 330 -7.36 35.70 6.65
C THR A 330 -6.91 35.06 5.34
N VAL A 331 -7.56 33.99 4.92
CA VAL A 331 -7.38 33.40 3.59
C VAL A 331 -8.36 34.08 2.63
N LEU A 332 -7.88 34.82 1.64
CA LEU A 332 -8.72 35.36 0.57
C LEU A 332 -8.55 34.52 -0.71
N PRO A 333 -9.67 34.10 -1.35
CA PRO A 333 -9.64 33.33 -2.58
C PRO A 333 -9.49 34.25 -3.80
N LEU A 334 -8.82 33.70 -4.82
CA LEU A 334 -8.72 34.15 -6.21
C LEU A 334 -7.76 35.33 -6.49
N SER A 335 -6.80 35.00 -7.37
CA SER A 335 -5.82 35.88 -8.04
C SER A 335 -4.67 36.36 -7.15
N VAL A 336 -3.58 35.58 -7.15
CA VAL A 336 -2.21 35.85 -6.64
C VAL A 336 -2.01 37.23 -6.02
N TRP A 337 -2.17 37.31 -4.70
CA TRP A 337 -1.79 38.48 -3.90
C TRP A 337 -0.38 38.27 -3.35
N THR A 338 0.48 39.29 -3.43
CA THR A 338 1.84 39.24 -2.88
C THR A 338 1.94 40.16 -1.66
N MET A 339 2.41 39.62 -0.54
CA MET A 339 2.61 40.37 0.69
C MET A 339 4.06 40.85 0.78
N TYR A 340 4.23 42.15 1.03
CA TYR A 340 5.52 42.77 1.19
C TYR A 340 5.67 43.20 2.67
N ASP A 341 6.56 42.50 3.37
CA ASP A 341 6.95 42.80 4.76
C ASP A 341 8.10 43.82 4.75
N LEU A 342 7.88 44.98 5.37
CA LEU A 342 8.87 46.06 5.44
C LEU A 342 10.05 45.71 6.35
N LYS A 343 9.93 44.74 7.26
CA LYS A 343 11.02 44.30 8.14
C LYS A 343 11.97 43.32 7.44
N CYS A 344 11.50 42.58 6.42
CA CYS A 344 12.32 41.59 5.69
C CYS A 344 13.21 42.19 4.59
N ALA A 345 13.05 43.47 4.24
CA ALA A 345 13.83 44.13 3.17
C ALA A 345 15.31 44.40 3.52
N VAL A 346 15.71 44.26 4.80
CA VAL A 346 17.10 44.44 5.22
C VAL A 346 17.56 43.26 6.09
N ASN A 347 18.06 42.20 5.43
CA ASN A 347 18.88 41.13 6.00
C ASN A 347 18.42 40.53 7.35
N LYS A 348 17.25 39.85 7.37
CA LYS A 348 16.97 38.51 7.94
C LYS A 348 15.46 38.25 8.07
N THR A 349 15.07 36.97 8.00
CA THR A 349 13.71 36.40 7.91
C THR A 349 12.85 36.60 9.15
N ALA A 350 11.60 37.04 8.97
CA ALA A 350 10.55 37.08 9.99
C ALA A 350 9.70 35.80 9.97
N ASN A 351 9.32 35.30 11.15
CA ASN A 351 8.35 34.22 11.37
C ASN A 351 6.91 34.66 11.04
N THR A 352 6.64 35.07 9.81
CA THR A 352 5.29 35.36 9.30
C THR A 352 4.97 34.39 8.19
N SER A 353 4.55 33.18 8.56
CA SER A 353 4.09 32.19 7.59
C SER A 353 2.77 32.64 6.96
N ILE A 354 2.80 32.99 5.68
CA ILE A 354 1.60 33.13 4.86
C ILE A 354 1.12 31.72 4.55
N CYS A 355 -0.11 31.41 4.94
CA CYS A 355 -0.70 30.11 4.67
C CYS A 355 -1.43 30.12 3.33
N MET A 356 -1.05 29.25 2.39
CA MET A 356 -1.73 29.06 1.10
C MET A 356 -2.28 27.64 0.99
N TRP A 357 -3.47 27.50 0.40
CA TRP A 357 -4.00 26.18 0.05
C TRP A 357 -3.32 25.67 -1.21
N LYS A 358 -2.72 24.48 -1.12
CA LYS A 358 -2.09 23.80 -2.25
C LYS A 358 -2.77 22.46 -2.46
N ILE A 359 -3.02 22.10 -3.72
CA ILE A 359 -3.41 20.74 -4.10
C ILE A 359 -2.21 19.83 -3.87
N VAL A 360 -2.35 18.86 -2.96
CA VAL A 360 -1.26 17.93 -2.60
C VAL A 360 -1.49 16.52 -3.16
N LYS A 361 -2.74 16.18 -3.50
CA LYS A 361 -3.11 14.90 -4.10
C LYS A 361 -4.42 15.04 -4.87
N THR A 362 -4.57 14.36 -5.99
CA THR A 362 -5.79 14.34 -6.81
C THR A 362 -6.40 12.93 -6.82
N ASN A 363 -7.66 12.80 -7.22
CA ASN A 363 -8.38 11.52 -7.29
C ASN A 363 -8.33 10.70 -5.98
N ILE A 364 -8.53 11.38 -4.86
CA ILE A 364 -8.52 10.73 -3.54
C ILE A 364 -9.90 10.17 -3.20
N ASP A 365 -9.93 9.13 -2.36
CA ASP A 365 -11.17 8.69 -1.70
C ASP A 365 -11.29 9.28 -0.30
N PRO A 366 -12.08 10.35 -0.16
CA PRO A 366 -12.23 11.01 1.11
C PRO A 366 -12.88 10.13 2.19
N ALA A 367 -13.63 9.08 1.80
CA ALA A 367 -14.30 8.16 2.73
C ALA A 367 -13.31 7.23 3.44
N ALA A 368 -12.22 6.83 2.78
CA ALA A 368 -11.20 5.97 3.36
C ALA A 368 -10.36 6.68 4.44
N THR A 369 -10.19 8.00 4.32
CA THR A 369 -9.57 8.88 5.33
C THR A 369 -10.47 9.23 6.52
N ALA A 370 -11.77 8.89 6.50
CA ALA A 370 -12.73 9.33 7.51
C ALA A 370 -12.63 8.62 8.89
N ASN A 371 -11.69 7.68 9.06
CA ASN A 371 -11.52 6.95 10.33
C ASN A 371 -10.80 7.76 11.43
N GLY A 372 -10.26 8.95 11.13
CA GLY A 372 -9.66 9.85 12.11
C GLY A 372 -10.19 11.27 11.99
N SER A 373 -11.08 11.69 12.89
CA SER A 373 -11.44 13.10 13.16
C SER A 373 -11.94 14.00 12.00
N GLY A 374 -12.23 13.47 10.80
CA GLY A 374 -12.84 14.21 9.69
C GLY A 374 -14.34 14.43 9.88
N LYS A 375 -14.80 15.69 9.80
CA LYS A 375 -16.23 16.01 9.92
C LYS A 375 -16.87 16.04 8.55
N GLY A 376 -17.66 15.02 8.22
CA GLY A 376 -18.83 15.01 7.33
C GLY A 376 -18.65 15.39 5.85
N LEU A 377 -19.61 14.93 5.03
CA LEU A 377 -19.80 15.36 3.65
C LEU A 377 -20.71 16.59 3.60
N PHE A 378 -20.28 17.64 2.89
CA PHE A 378 -21.00 18.89 2.69
C PHE A 378 -21.18 19.18 1.21
N GLN A 379 -22.26 19.88 0.85
CA GLN A 379 -22.45 20.37 -0.50
C GLN A 379 -21.88 21.78 -0.61
N ALA A 380 -21.09 22.03 -1.67
CA ALA A 380 -20.56 23.35 -1.99
C ALA A 380 -20.74 23.63 -3.48
N VAL A 381 -20.53 24.88 -3.91
CA VAL A 381 -20.66 25.30 -5.32
C VAL A 381 -19.31 25.49 -6.01
N ASP A 382 -18.22 25.54 -5.24
CA ASP A 382 -16.84 25.57 -5.70
C ASP A 382 -15.87 25.27 -4.53
N ALA A 383 -14.57 25.16 -4.85
CA ALA A 383 -13.51 24.95 -3.86
C ALA A 383 -13.42 26.09 -2.83
N THR A 384 -13.81 27.31 -3.18
CA THR A 384 -13.78 28.48 -2.30
C THR A 384 -14.83 28.36 -1.19
N HIS A 385 -16.04 27.95 -1.53
CA HIS A 385 -17.11 27.69 -0.57
C HIS A 385 -16.76 26.47 0.30
N CYS A 386 -16.09 25.47 -0.27
CA CYS A 386 -15.55 24.32 0.47
C CYS A 386 -14.59 24.75 1.59
N GLN A 387 -13.65 25.64 1.26
CA GLN A 387 -12.70 26.21 2.19
C GLN A 387 -13.40 26.97 3.32
N GLN A 388 -14.40 27.81 2.99
CA GLN A 388 -15.17 28.56 3.99
C GLN A 388 -15.93 27.65 4.95
N LEU A 389 -16.53 26.57 4.43
CA LEU A 389 -17.19 25.57 5.27
C LEU A 389 -16.20 24.92 6.23
N CYS A 390 -15.00 24.57 5.77
CA CYS A 390 -13.97 24.00 6.62
C CYS A 390 -13.52 24.99 7.71
N GLN A 391 -13.31 26.26 7.36
CA GLN A 391 -12.95 27.28 8.36
C GLN A 391 -14.06 27.54 9.40
N ASN A 392 -15.33 27.46 8.99
CA ASN A 392 -16.46 27.72 9.89
C ASN A 392 -16.82 26.55 10.82
N ASN A 393 -16.52 25.30 10.43
CA ASN A 393 -16.93 24.09 11.18
C ASN A 393 -15.87 23.55 12.17
N PHE A 394 -14.65 24.10 12.14
CA PHE A 394 -13.56 23.77 13.07
C PHE A 394 -13.24 24.98 13.97
N PRO A 395 -13.59 24.94 15.28
CA PRO A 395 -13.26 26.03 16.19
C PRO A 395 -11.73 26.16 16.33
N MET A 396 -11.21 27.39 16.26
CA MET A 396 -9.79 27.77 16.42
C MET A 396 -8.83 27.51 15.24
N ASN A 397 -9.28 27.56 13.98
CA ASN A 397 -8.40 27.51 12.79
C ASN A 397 -7.60 26.20 12.61
N HIS A 398 -8.10 25.09 13.16
CA HIS A 398 -7.53 23.77 12.95
C HIS A 398 -7.95 23.13 11.62
N CYS A 399 -8.62 23.84 10.72
CA CYS A 399 -8.85 23.35 9.36
C CYS A 399 -7.53 23.41 8.57
N LYS A 400 -6.85 22.26 8.43
CA LYS A 400 -5.60 22.12 7.67
C LYS A 400 -5.77 21.43 6.34
N ALA A 401 -6.89 20.74 6.11
CA ALA A 401 -7.14 20.01 4.86
C ALA A 401 -8.63 19.95 4.48
N PHE A 402 -8.94 19.96 3.18
CA PHE A 402 -10.28 19.65 2.66
C PHE A 402 -10.18 18.95 1.30
N ALA A 403 -11.14 18.09 0.99
CA ALA A 403 -11.26 17.43 -0.31
C ALA A 403 -12.47 17.99 -1.08
N PHE A 404 -12.28 18.37 -2.34
CA PHE A 404 -13.30 18.99 -3.18
C PHE A 404 -13.37 18.32 -4.55
N SER A 405 -14.57 18.16 -5.11
CA SER A 405 -14.77 17.53 -6.43
C SER A 405 -14.86 18.56 -7.56
N PRO A 406 -13.81 18.79 -8.38
CA PRO A 406 -13.80 19.85 -9.40
C PRO A 406 -14.56 19.49 -10.69
N ASN A 407 -14.75 18.19 -10.99
CA ASN A 407 -15.19 17.72 -12.30
C ASN A 407 -16.56 17.03 -12.28
N VAL A 408 -17.56 17.67 -11.68
CA VAL A 408 -18.95 17.22 -11.77
C VAL A 408 -19.73 18.09 -12.77
N PRO A 409 -20.53 17.49 -13.68
CA PRO A 409 -21.39 18.23 -14.60
C PRO A 409 -22.24 19.30 -13.90
N PHE A 410 -22.58 20.39 -14.60
CA PHE A 410 -23.35 21.55 -14.08
C PHE A 410 -24.65 21.21 -13.34
N TYR A 411 -25.17 19.98 -13.47
CA TYR A 411 -26.42 19.50 -12.87
C TYR A 411 -26.23 18.55 -11.67
N THR A 412 -24.99 18.21 -11.31
CA THR A 412 -24.66 17.36 -10.17
C THR A 412 -24.05 18.18 -9.03
N THR A 413 -24.48 17.94 -7.79
CA THR A 413 -24.01 18.70 -6.63
C THR A 413 -22.56 18.40 -6.33
N GLN A 414 -21.70 19.42 -6.36
CA GLN A 414 -20.33 19.33 -5.89
C GLN A 414 -20.29 19.04 -4.39
N SER A 415 -19.37 18.15 -4.02
CA SER A 415 -19.26 17.59 -2.68
C SER A 415 -17.90 17.94 -2.07
N CYS A 416 -17.92 18.14 -0.75
CA CYS A 416 -16.82 18.64 0.06
C CYS A 416 -16.65 17.81 1.32
N TYR A 417 -15.44 17.34 1.59
CA TYR A 417 -15.07 16.73 2.86
C TYR A 417 -14.09 17.61 3.60
N MET A 418 -14.31 17.81 4.89
CA MET A 418 -13.52 18.73 5.70
C MET A 418 -12.73 17.97 6.76
N TYR A 419 -11.43 18.27 6.85
CA TYR A 419 -10.52 17.63 7.78
C TYR A 419 -9.92 18.68 8.72
N GLY A 420 -9.77 18.29 9.99
CA GLY A 420 -9.01 19.07 10.95
C GLY A 420 -7.53 18.97 10.61
N GLU A 421 -6.91 17.85 10.99
CA GLU A 421 -5.48 17.60 10.79
C GLU A 421 -5.28 16.31 9.98
N ILE A 422 -4.36 16.34 9.01
CA ILE A 422 -3.90 15.15 8.27
C ILE A 422 -2.41 15.03 8.55
N ASP A 423 -2.04 14.05 9.38
CA ASP A 423 -0.67 13.86 9.85
C ASP A 423 0.26 13.29 8.76
N ASP A 424 -0.31 12.53 7.81
CA ASP A 424 0.46 11.89 6.74
C ASP A 424 -0.32 11.82 5.42
N VAL A 425 0.09 12.65 4.46
CA VAL A 425 -0.49 12.73 3.10
C VAL A 425 -0.25 11.45 2.29
N SER A 426 0.80 10.70 2.62
CA SER A 426 1.15 9.46 1.91
C SER A 426 0.14 8.35 2.18
N SER A 427 -0.49 8.36 3.36
CA SER A 427 -1.54 7.41 3.74
C SER A 427 -2.92 7.69 3.13
N VAL A 428 -3.12 8.82 2.44
CA VAL A 428 -4.41 9.17 1.84
C VAL A 428 -4.69 8.21 0.67
N PRO A 429 -5.71 7.34 0.75
CA PRO A 429 -5.97 6.35 -0.29
C PRO A 429 -6.47 7.00 -1.58
N THR A 430 -6.04 6.46 -2.72
CA THR A 430 -6.43 6.88 -4.07
C THR A 430 -7.24 5.77 -4.74
N ASN A 431 -8.56 5.72 -4.52
CA ASN A 431 -9.54 4.91 -5.28
C ASN A 431 -10.93 5.00 -4.63
N SER A 432 -12.07 5.25 -5.29
CA SER A 432 -12.48 4.78 -6.62
C SER A 432 -13.58 5.68 -7.21
N SER A 433 -13.61 5.79 -8.55
CA SER A 433 -14.69 6.39 -9.39
C SER A 433 -15.01 7.89 -9.21
N SER A 434 -14.52 8.55 -8.16
CA SER A 434 -14.90 9.91 -7.82
C SER A 434 -13.70 10.85 -7.83
N THR A 435 -13.87 12.01 -8.48
CA THR A 435 -12.81 12.98 -8.78
C THR A 435 -12.73 14.02 -7.67
N TYR A 436 -12.07 13.72 -6.55
CA TYR A 436 -11.81 14.70 -5.49
C TYR A 436 -10.32 15.08 -5.44
N ASP A 437 -10.05 16.38 -5.29
CA ASP A 437 -8.73 16.92 -5.06
C ASP A 437 -8.56 17.30 -3.59
N LEU A 438 -7.44 16.89 -2.99
CA LEU A 438 -7.05 17.21 -1.62
C LEU A 438 -6.27 18.53 -1.58
N TYR A 439 -6.84 19.51 -0.90
CA TYR A 439 -6.22 20.79 -0.61
C TYR A 439 -5.69 20.77 0.81
N MET A 440 -4.42 21.13 1.00
CA MET A 440 -3.84 21.32 2.33
C MET A 440 -3.29 22.73 2.50
N LEU A 441 -3.41 23.24 3.72
CA LEU A 441 -2.93 24.57 4.09
C LEU A 441 -1.43 24.51 4.39
N SER A 442 -0.63 25.09 3.50
CA SER A 442 0.82 25.23 3.66
C SER A 442 1.14 26.60 4.22
N CYS A 443 1.67 26.64 5.45
CA CYS A 443 2.27 27.77 6.14
C CYS A 443 3.78 27.47 6.30
#